data_AF-A0A6G0ZDH2-F1
#
_entry.id   AF-A0A6G0ZDH2-F1
#
_cell.length_a   1.000
_cell.length_b   1.000
_cell.length_c   1.000
_cell.angle_alpha   90.00
_cell.angle_beta   90.00
_cell.angle_gamma   90.00
#
_symmetry.space_group_name_H-M   'P 1'
#
loop_
_entity.id
_entity.type
_entity.pdbx_description
1 polymer ?
#
loop_
_entity_poly.entity_id
_entity_poly.type
_entity_poly.pdbx_seq_one_letter_code
_entity_poly.pdbx_strand_id
1 'polypeptide(L)' 'MPKEKQSLAFRLKSYVSEFSDSSGPVFTTDGKILYCKLCDSKVGSDRKFNVQQHIDTAKHKAAIQRKQNDS' A
#
# COMPACT_ATOMS: atom_id res chain seq x y z
N MET A 1 -9.33 15.07 24.45
CA MET A 1 -9.04 14.14 23.33
C MET A 1 -9.31 14.88 22.04
N PRO A 2 -8.30 15.26 21.24
CA PRO A 2 -8.58 15.94 19.99
C PRO A 2 -9.24 14.93 19.05
N LYS A 3 -10.43 15.27 18.53
CA LYS A 3 -11.03 14.60 17.38
C LYS A 3 -10.10 14.87 16.20
N GLU A 4 -9.11 14.01 16.01
CA GLU A 4 -8.22 14.06 14.86
C GLU A 4 -9.09 13.93 13.63
N LYS A 5 -9.27 15.05 12.93
CA LYS A 5 -9.79 15.06 11.56
C LYS A 5 -8.93 14.04 10.83
N GLN A 6 -9.50 12.88 10.48
CA GLN A 6 -8.78 11.79 9.83
C GLN A 6 -8.10 12.35 8.59
N SER A 7 -6.83 12.73 8.74
CA SER A 7 -6.09 13.37 7.69
C SER A 7 -5.81 12.29 6.65
N LEU A 8 -5.76 12.69 5.38
CA LEU A 8 -5.42 11.78 4.29
C LEU A 8 -4.15 10.99 4.63
N ALA A 9 -3.16 11.64 5.25
CA ALA A 9 -1.96 11.02 5.79
C ALA A 9 -2.22 9.90 6.80
N PHE A 10 -3.14 10.07 7.75
CA PHE A 10 -3.50 9.02 8.72
C PHE A 10 -4.11 7.80 8.02
N ARG A 11 -5.04 8.04 7.09
CA ARG A 11 -5.66 6.97 6.28
C ARG A 11 -4.62 6.22 5.44
N LEU A 12 -3.68 6.94 4.85
CA LEU A 12 -2.58 6.36 4.07
C LEU A 12 -1.65 5.51 4.92
N LYS A 13 -1.24 6.00 6.09
CA LYS A 13 -0.43 5.25 7.03
C LYS A 13 -1.15 3.98 7.49
N SER A 14 -2.45 4.07 7.76
CA SER A 14 -3.28 2.92 8.09
C SER A 14 -3.27 1.89 6.95
N TYR A 15 -3.39 2.30 5.68
CA TYR A 15 -3.25 1.37 4.55
C TYR A 15 -1.85 0.75 4.45
N VAL A 16 -0.78 1.51 4.62
CA VAL A 16 0.58 0.95 4.61
C VAL A 16 0.74 -0.14 5.67
N SER A 17 0.14 0.05 6.85
CA SER A 17 0.19 -0.92 7.95
C SER A 17 -0.79 -2.08 7.79
N GLU A 18 -1.98 -1.86 7.23
CA GLU A 18 -2.97 -2.93 6.98
C GLU A 18 -2.53 -3.87 5.86
N PHE A 19 -1.89 -3.30 4.83
CA PHE A 19 -1.47 -4.03 3.64
C PHE A 19 0.05 -4.32 3.64
N SER A 20 0.74 -4.12 4.76
CA SER A 20 2.11 -4.62 4.90
C SER A 20 2.08 -6.14 4.96
N ASP A 21 2.87 -6.78 4.10
CA ASP A 21 3.03 -8.23 4.13
C ASP A 21 4.09 -8.63 5.17
N SER A 22 4.19 -9.92 5.49
CA SER A 22 5.19 -10.49 6.40
C SER A 22 6.63 -10.13 6.01
N SER A 23 6.88 -9.80 4.74
CA SER A 23 8.18 -9.32 4.24
C SER A 23 8.41 -7.80 4.36
N GLY A 24 7.52 -7.07 5.03
CA GLY A 24 7.63 -5.63 5.29
C GLY A 24 6.70 -4.76 4.43
N PRO A 25 6.85 -3.43 4.50
CA PRO A 25 5.93 -2.50 3.86
C PRO A 25 6.07 -2.49 2.33
N VAL A 26 5.11 -3.12 1.64
CA VAL A 26 4.99 -3.12 0.17
C VAL A 26 4.53 -1.77 -0.39
N PHE A 27 3.82 -1.00 0.44
CA PHE A 27 3.39 0.37 0.15
C PHE A 27 4.20 1.39 0.94
N THR A 28 4.34 2.58 0.39
CA THR A 28 4.90 3.75 1.06
C THR A 28 3.99 4.95 0.86
N THR A 29 4.05 5.89 1.79
CA THR A 29 3.29 7.12 1.71
C THR A 29 4.07 8.31 2.23
N ASP A 30 3.96 9.44 1.52
CA ASP A 30 4.45 10.75 1.95
C ASP A 30 3.36 11.55 2.70
N GLY A 31 2.23 10.91 3.02
CA GLY A 31 1.05 11.59 3.58
C GLY A 31 0.19 12.32 2.55
N LYS A 32 0.60 12.31 1.28
CA LYS A 32 -0.17 12.85 0.13
C LYS A 32 -0.60 11.78 -0.87
N ILE A 33 0.22 10.75 -1.07
CA ILE A 33 -0.02 9.67 -2.05
C ILE A 33 0.35 8.31 -1.45
N LEU A 34 -0.31 7.25 -1.91
CA LEU A 34 0.11 5.87 -1.68
C LEU A 34 0.93 5.40 -2.89
N TYR A 35 2.08 4.81 -2.65
CA TYR A 35 2.98 4.34 -3.70
C TYR A 35 3.35 2.88 -3.45
N CYS A 36 3.28 2.04 -4.48
CA CYS A 36 3.71 0.66 -4.39
C CYS A 36 5.17 0.53 -4.79
N LYS A 37 6.00 0.07 -3.86
CA LYS A 37 7.43 -0.20 -4.14
C LYS A 37 7.64 -1.42 -5.03
N LEU A 38 6.69 -2.36 -5.03
CA LEU A 38 6.77 -3.58 -5.84
C LEU A 38 6.41 -3.31 -7.30
N CYS A 39 5.36 -2.52 -7.54
CA CYS A 39 4.85 -2.21 -8.87
C CYS A 39 5.49 -0.95 -9.48
N ASP A 40 6.29 -0.23 -8.69
CA ASP A 40 6.85 1.10 -9.00
C ASP A 40 5.78 2.04 -9.56
N SER A 41 4.66 2.15 -8.84
CA SER A 41 3.49 2.87 -9.34
C SER A 41 2.67 3.50 -8.22
N LYS A 42 2.10 4.67 -8.51
CA LYS A 42 1.14 5.34 -7.62
C LYS A 42 -0.15 4.54 -7.54
N VAL A 43 -0.63 4.32 -6.31
CA VAL A 43 -1.87 3.61 -6.02
C VAL A 43 -2.93 4.62 -5.58
N GLY A 44 -4.12 4.51 -6.15
CA GLY A 44 -5.25 5.33 -5.75
C GLY A 44 -5.69 4.98 -4.32
N SER A 45 -5.51 5.90 -3.38
CA SER A 45 -5.93 5.73 -1.98
C SER A 45 -7.27 6.37 -1.66
N ASP A 46 -7.94 6.93 -2.66
CA ASP A 46 -9.25 7.57 -2.53
C ASP A 46 -10.31 6.61 -1.96
N ARG A 47 -10.24 5.33 -2.37
CA ARG A 47 -11.09 4.23 -1.90
C ARG A 47 -10.24 3.01 -1.56
N LYS A 48 -10.58 2.30 -0.47
CA LYS A 48 -9.89 1.05 -0.08
C LYS A 48 -9.91 0.02 -1.22
N PHE A 49 -10.99 -0.01 -2.01
CA PHE A 49 -11.14 -0.88 -3.17
C PHE A 49 -10.01 -0.71 -4.21
N ASN A 50 -9.53 0.51 -4.47
CA ASN A 50 -8.43 0.73 -5.41
C ASN A 50 -7.12 0.08 -4.91
N VAL A 51 -6.86 0.15 -3.61
CA VAL A 51 -5.70 -0.51 -2.99
C VAL A 51 -5.86 -2.03 -3.04
N GLN A 52 -7.06 -2.54 -2.75
CA GLN A 52 -7.38 -3.96 -2.84
C GLN A 52 -7.21 -4.50 -4.27
N GLN A 53 -7.71 -3.78 -5.27
CA GLN A 53 -7.57 -4.16 -6.68
C GLN A 53 -6.10 -4.15 -7.12
N HIS A 54 -5.31 -3.21 -6.59
CA HIS A 54 -3.88 -3.16 -6.86
C HIS A 54 -3.13 -4.38 -6.30
N ILE A 55 -3.46 -4.85 -5.09
CA ILE A 55 -2.81 -6.06 -4.55
C ILE A 55 -3.31 -7.34 -5.24
N ASP A 56 -4.56 -7.33 -5.72
CA ASP A 56 -5.12 -8.48 -6.44
C ASP A 56 -4.60 -8.60 -7.88
N THR A 57 -4.04 -7.53 -8.44
CA THR A 57 -3.58 -7.53 -9.82
C THR A 57 -2.41 -8.50 -10.02
N ALA A 58 -2.39 -9.18 -11.17
CA ALA A 58 -1.34 -10.13 -11.53
C ALA A 58 0.07 -9.51 -11.46
N LYS A 59 0.20 -8.23 -11.83
CA LYS A 59 1.48 -7.49 -11.74
C LYS A 59 2.03 -7.48 -10.30
N HIS A 60 1.17 -7.22 -9.32
CA HIS A 60 1.57 -7.17 -7.91
C HIS A 60 1.90 -8.56 -7.38
N LYS A 61 1.04 -9.56 -7.65
CA LYS A 61 1.27 -10.96 -7.26
C LYS A 61 2.59 -11.50 -7.84
N ALA A 62 2.88 -11.21 -9.11
CA ALA A 62 4.14 -11.58 -9.73
C ALA A 62 5.35 -10.88 -9.08
N ALA A 63 5.22 -9.61 -8.68
CA ALA A 63 6.29 -8.89 -7.99
C ALA A 63 6.56 -9.45 -6.58
N ILE A 64 5.52 -9.84 -5.83
CA ILE A 64 5.66 -10.53 -4.53
C ILE A 64 6.39 -11.86 -4.74
N GLN A 65 5.93 -12.67 -5.71
CA GLN A 65 6.49 -13.99 -5.94
C GLN A 65 7.96 -13.95 -6.38
N ARG A 66 8.35 -12.94 -7.16
CA ARG A 66 9.78 -12.69 -7.47
C ARG A 66 10.60 -12.37 -6.23
N LYS A 67 10.07 -11.56 -5.31
CA LYS A 67 10.75 -11.24 -4.05
C LYS A 67 10.88 -12.43 -3.11
N GLN A 68 9.91 -13.34 -3.12
CA GLN A 68 9.93 -14.55 -2.28
C GLN A 68 10.85 -15.64 -2.82
N ASN A 69 11.06 -15.70 -4.14
CA ASN A 69 11.92 -16.71 -4.79
C ASN A 69 13.41 -16.31 -4.84
N ASP A 70 13.76 -15.08 -4.46
CA ASP A 70 15.14 -14.59 -4.43
C ASP A 70 15.84 -14.85 -3.06
N SER A 71 15.29 -15.75 -2.23
CA SER A 71 15.83 -16.08 -0.90
C SER A 71 16.11 -17.56 -0.69
#